data_AF-A0A9N7NE77-F1
#
_entry.id   AF-A0A9N7NE77-F1
#
_cell.length_a   1.000
_cell.length_b   1.000
_cell.length_c   1.000
_cell.angle_alpha   90.00
_cell.angle_beta   90.00
_cell.angle_gamma   90.00
#
_symmetry.space_group_name_H-M   'P 1'
#
loop_
_entity.id
_entity.type
_entity.pdbx_description
1 polymer ?
#
loop_
_entity_poly.entity_id
_entity_poly.type
_entity_poly.pdbx_seq_one_letter_code
_entity_poly.pdbx_strand_id
1 'polypeptide(L)'
;MASSADRDSAIYVAKLAEQAERYDEMVEAMKRVANMDVDLTVEERNLLSVGYKNVVGSRRASWRILSSIEQKEESRGNEVNAKRIKEYRQKVELELTNICSDIMSVIDEHLIPACTAGESTVFYNKMKGDYYRYLAEFKTGNERKEVADHSLKAYEV
;
A
#
# COMPACT_ATOMS: atom_id res chain seq x y z
N MET A 1 7.41 26.69 1.34
CA MET A 1 8.39 25.71 1.85
C MET A 1 7.89 25.25 3.21
N ALA A 2 7.57 23.98 3.37
CA ALA A 2 7.25 23.44 4.68
C ALA A 2 8.48 23.62 5.59
N SER A 3 8.28 24.12 6.80
CA SER A 3 9.38 24.34 7.75
C SER A 3 9.85 23.01 8.33
N SER A 4 11.08 22.95 8.85
CA SER A 4 11.57 21.76 9.57
C SER A 4 10.63 21.37 10.73
N ALA A 5 9.97 22.35 11.36
CA ALA A 5 9.00 22.12 12.41
C ALA A 5 7.75 21.37 11.93
N ASP A 6 7.31 21.60 10.69
CA ASP A 6 6.17 20.87 10.10
C ASP A 6 6.53 19.40 9.85
N ARG A 7 7.78 19.14 9.42
CA ARG A 7 8.30 17.78 9.22
C ARG A 7 8.37 17.03 10.55
N ASP A 8 8.98 17.65 11.56
CA ASP A 8 9.13 17.06 12.89
C ASP A 8 7.76 16.78 13.54
N SER A 9 6.80 17.69 13.36
CA SER A 9 5.42 17.50 13.82
C SER A 9 4.75 16.30 13.15
N ALA A 10 4.87 16.18 11.82
CA ALA A 10 4.30 15.05 11.09
C ALA A 10 4.93 13.71 11.51
N ILE A 11 6.25 13.66 11.70
CA ILE A 11 6.97 12.46 12.18
C ILE A 11 6.52 12.10 13.60
N TYR A 12 6.38 13.08 14.48
CA TYR A 12 5.90 12.86 15.84
C TYR A 12 4.49 12.26 15.84
N VAL A 13 3.59 12.79 15.00
CA VAL A 13 2.24 12.23 14.83
C VAL A 13 2.28 10.81 14.28
N ALA A 14 3.14 10.52 13.30
CA ALA A 14 3.30 9.17 12.76
C ALA A 14 3.73 8.16 13.84
N LYS A 15 4.68 8.54 14.71
CA LYS A 15 5.12 7.71 15.84
C LYS A 15 4.02 7.48 16.88
N LEU A 16 3.22 8.50 17.18
CA LEU A 16 2.06 8.34 18.06
C LEU A 16 1.00 7.42 17.45
N ALA A 17 0.75 7.58 16.15
CA ALA A 17 -0.19 6.74 15.41
C ALA A 17 0.26 5.28 15.36
N GLU A 18 1.55 5.02 15.18
CA GLU A 18 2.14 3.68 15.26
C GLU A 18 1.88 3.03 16.64
N GLN A 19 2.18 3.75 17.73
CA GLN A 19 1.95 3.25 19.10
C GLN A 19 0.48 3.00 19.42
N ALA A 20 -0.43 3.73 18.76
CA ALA A 20 -1.86 3.58 18.90
C ALA A 20 -2.48 2.60 17.87
N GLU A 21 -1.65 1.93 17.05
CA GLU A 21 -2.08 1.06 15.94
C GLU A 21 -3.03 1.73 14.93
N ARG A 22 -2.92 3.05 14.82
CA ARG A 22 -3.70 3.92 13.93
C ARG A 22 -2.99 4.11 12.59
N TYR A 23 -2.81 3.02 11.85
CA TYR A 23 -1.95 2.98 10.68
C TYR A 23 -2.45 3.82 9.49
N ASP A 24 -3.77 4.01 9.36
CA ASP A 24 -4.34 4.91 8.34
C ASP A 24 -3.89 6.36 8.61
N GLU A 25 -3.91 6.82 9.87
CA GLU A 25 -3.39 8.14 10.24
C GLU A 25 -1.87 8.23 10.14
N MET A 26 -1.16 7.14 10.43
CA MET A 26 0.29 7.06 10.26
C MET A 26 0.69 7.28 8.79
N VAL A 27 -0.03 6.65 7.85
CA VAL A 27 0.18 6.84 6.41
C VAL A 27 -0.04 8.30 6.02
N GLU A 28 -1.15 8.91 6.45
CA GLU A 28 -1.44 10.31 6.14
C GLU A 28 -0.38 11.28 6.68
N ALA A 29 0.15 11.03 7.89
CA ALA A 29 1.25 11.81 8.44
C ALA A 29 2.54 11.65 7.61
N MET A 30 2.90 10.43 7.24
CA MET A 30 4.11 10.16 6.45
C MET A 30 4.02 10.65 5.00
N LYS A 31 2.81 10.70 4.41
CA LYS A 31 2.58 11.34 3.10
C LYS A 31 2.88 12.84 3.14
N ARG A 32 2.55 13.53 4.24
CA ARG A 32 2.93 14.95 4.41
C ARG A 32 4.45 15.12 4.41
N VAL A 33 5.19 14.20 5.01
CA VAL A 33 6.66 14.21 5.01
C VAL A 33 7.20 13.95 3.61
N ALA A 34 6.65 12.97 2.88
CA ALA A 34 7.04 12.66 1.51
C ALA A 34 6.82 13.83 0.55
N ASN A 35 5.68 14.53 0.66
CA ASN A 35 5.32 15.69 -0.16
C ASN A 35 6.19 16.94 0.09
N MET A 36 7.21 16.85 0.94
CA MET A 36 8.21 17.91 1.11
C MET A 36 9.34 17.82 0.09
N ASP A 37 9.36 16.78 -0.75
CA ASP A 37 10.34 16.56 -1.83
C ASP A 37 11.80 16.56 -1.33
N VAL A 38 12.00 16.02 -0.13
CA VAL A 38 13.32 15.86 0.50
C VAL A 38 13.51 14.40 0.86
N ASP A 39 14.70 13.87 0.56
CA ASP A 39 15.10 12.49 0.85
C ASP A 39 14.72 12.08 2.28
N LEU A 40 14.17 10.88 2.42
CA LEU A 40 13.78 10.35 3.71
C LEU A 40 14.97 9.67 4.38
N THR A 41 15.18 10.00 5.65
CA THR A 41 16.09 9.27 6.52
C THR A 41 15.65 7.81 6.64
N VAL A 42 16.56 6.95 7.09
CA VAL A 42 16.27 5.53 7.31
C VAL A 42 15.07 5.33 8.25
N GLU A 43 14.96 6.15 9.30
CA GLU A 43 13.85 6.08 10.25
C GLU A 43 12.52 6.47 9.59
N GLU A 44 12.48 7.56 8.83
CA GLU A 44 11.28 8.01 8.12
C GLU A 44 10.85 7.01 7.03
N ARG A 45 11.79 6.42 6.30
CA ARG A 45 11.50 5.34 5.34
C ARG A 45 10.86 4.14 6.02
N ASN A 46 11.38 3.76 7.19
CA ASN A 46 10.82 2.67 7.97
C ASN A 46 9.39 2.99 8.42
N LEU A 47 9.14 4.19 8.97
CA LEU A 47 7.80 4.62 9.37
C LEU A 47 6.80 4.57 8.20
N LEU A 48 7.17 5.13 7.05
CA LEU A 48 6.34 5.07 5.84
C LEU A 48 6.01 3.61 5.46
N SER A 49 7.02 2.74 5.45
CA SER A 49 6.85 1.34 5.07
C SER A 49 5.99 0.56 6.06
N VAL A 50 6.11 0.81 7.36
CA VAL A 50 5.31 0.19 8.42
C VAL A 50 3.85 0.60 8.31
N GLY A 51 3.59 1.90 8.10
CA GLY A 51 2.23 2.42 7.93
C GLY A 51 1.49 1.71 6.78
N TYR A 52 2.02 1.80 5.56
CA TYR A 52 1.36 1.18 4.41
C TYR A 52 1.29 -0.34 4.50
N LYS A 53 2.33 -1.01 5.06
CA LYS A 53 2.33 -2.48 5.25
C LYS A 53 1.17 -2.93 6.14
N ASN A 54 0.88 -2.21 7.22
CA ASN A 54 -0.21 -2.57 8.11
C ASN A 54 -1.59 -2.27 7.49
N VAL A 55 -1.73 -1.11 6.83
CA VAL A 55 -2.96 -0.75 6.12
C VAL A 55 -3.29 -1.78 5.03
N VAL A 56 -2.34 -2.10 4.13
CA VAL A 56 -2.57 -3.11 3.08
C VAL A 56 -2.71 -4.52 3.66
N GLY A 57 -1.98 -4.84 4.74
CA GLY A 57 -2.00 -6.14 5.40
C GLY A 57 -3.39 -6.50 5.94
N SER A 58 -4.03 -5.55 6.64
CA SER A 58 -5.40 -5.72 7.15
C SER A 58 -6.41 -5.97 6.03
N ARG A 59 -6.38 -5.17 4.95
CA ARG A 59 -7.31 -5.33 3.81
C ARG A 59 -7.06 -6.64 3.05
N ARG A 60 -5.80 -7.06 2.89
CA ARG A 60 -5.47 -8.37 2.28
C ARG A 60 -5.98 -9.54 3.10
N ALA A 61 -5.89 -9.47 4.43
CA ALA A 61 -6.47 -10.50 5.30
C ALA A 61 -7.99 -10.58 5.15
N SER A 62 -8.68 -9.44 5.17
CA SER A 62 -10.13 -9.34 4.91
C SER A 62 -10.52 -9.93 3.56
N TRP A 63 -9.78 -9.58 2.49
CA TRP A 63 -10.03 -10.09 1.15
C TRP A 63 -9.92 -11.62 1.06
N ARG A 64 -8.90 -12.23 1.69
CA ARG A 64 -8.74 -13.70 1.74
C ARG A 64 -9.89 -14.39 2.45
N ILE A 65 -10.33 -13.82 3.58
CA ILE A 65 -11.46 -14.35 4.34
C ILE A 65 -12.73 -14.31 3.48
N LEU A 66 -13.04 -13.15 2.88
CA LEU A 66 -14.22 -12.98 2.03
C LEU A 66 -14.20 -13.93 0.83
N SER A 67 -13.05 -14.06 0.16
CA SER A 67 -12.88 -15.00 -0.96
C SER A 67 -13.15 -16.45 -0.55
N SER A 68 -12.69 -16.85 0.65
CA SER A 68 -12.94 -18.19 1.18
C SER A 68 -14.41 -18.43 1.54
N ILE A 69 -15.09 -17.42 2.09
CA ILE A 69 -16.52 -17.52 2.42
C ILE A 69 -17.36 -17.56 1.14
N GLU A 70 -17.05 -16.74 0.13
CA GLU A 70 -17.71 -16.76 -1.18
C GLU A 70 -17.64 -18.16 -1.79
N GLN A 71 -16.44 -18.74 -1.89
CA GLN A 71 -16.24 -20.09 -2.44
C GLN A 71 -17.04 -21.17 -1.67
N LYS A 72 -17.14 -21.04 -0.34
CA LYS A 72 -17.94 -21.97 0.48
C LYS A 72 -19.43 -21.84 0.20
N GLU A 73 -19.96 -20.61 0.07
CA GLU A 73 -21.38 -20.41 -0.23
C GLU A 73 -21.73 -20.84 -1.66
N GLU A 74 -20.83 -20.62 -2.64
CA GLU A 74 -20.96 -21.15 -4.00
C GLU A 74 -21.03 -22.69 -4.00
N SER A 75 -20.15 -23.35 -3.24
CA SER A 75 -20.15 -24.82 -3.15
C SER A 75 -21.42 -25.42 -2.51
N ARG A 76 -22.16 -24.62 -1.74
CA ARG A 76 -23.44 -25.00 -1.13
C ARG A 76 -24.64 -24.69 -2.03
N GLY A 77 -24.41 -24.08 -3.20
CA GLY A 77 -25.47 -23.63 -4.11
C GLY A 77 -26.22 -22.39 -3.62
N ASN A 78 -25.67 -21.63 -2.67
CA ASN A 78 -26.32 -20.43 -2.14
C ASN A 78 -25.95 -19.18 -2.93
N GLU A 79 -26.45 -19.10 -4.17
CA GLU A 79 -26.10 -18.05 -5.13
C GLU A 79 -26.40 -16.63 -4.62
N VAL A 80 -27.48 -16.46 -3.84
CA VAL A 80 -27.88 -15.15 -3.29
C VAL A 80 -26.85 -14.63 -2.30
N ASN A 81 -26.39 -15.48 -1.36
CA ASN A 81 -25.37 -15.07 -0.40
C ASN A 81 -24.00 -14.96 -1.06
N ALA A 82 -23.64 -15.86 -1.99
CA ALA A 82 -22.42 -15.76 -2.77
C ALA A 82 -22.32 -14.40 -3.49
N LYS A 83 -23.41 -13.95 -4.13
CA LYS A 83 -23.45 -12.62 -4.77
C LYS A 83 -23.24 -11.47 -3.79
N ARG A 84 -23.88 -11.51 -2.60
CA ARG A 84 -23.69 -10.49 -1.56
C ARG A 84 -22.24 -10.43 -1.06
N ILE A 85 -21.61 -11.60 -0.87
CA ILE A 85 -20.21 -11.68 -0.43
C ILE A 85 -19.30 -11.14 -1.53
N LYS A 86 -19.55 -11.50 -2.79
CA LYS A 86 -18.79 -11.00 -3.94
C LYS A 86 -18.83 -9.48 -4.04
N GLU A 87 -20.00 -8.86 -3.92
CA GLU A 87 -20.14 -7.40 -3.91
C GLU A 87 -19.34 -6.76 -2.77
N TYR A 88 -19.31 -7.39 -1.58
CA TYR A 88 -18.54 -6.88 -0.46
C TYR A 88 -17.02 -7.09 -0.65
N ARG A 89 -16.59 -8.23 -1.18
CA ARG A 89 -15.20 -8.50 -1.56
C ARG A 89 -14.70 -7.46 -2.57
N GLN A 90 -15.50 -7.10 -3.57
CA GLN A 90 -15.15 -6.08 -4.56
C GLN A 90 -14.92 -4.70 -3.95
N LYS A 91 -15.62 -4.34 -2.87
CA LYS A 91 -15.31 -3.10 -2.12
C LYS A 91 -13.92 -3.15 -1.49
N VAL A 92 -13.57 -4.29 -0.89
CA VAL A 92 -12.22 -4.49 -0.32
C VAL A 92 -11.15 -4.50 -1.41
N GLU A 93 -11.43 -5.05 -2.59
CA GLU A 93 -10.52 -4.99 -3.75
C GLU A 93 -10.29 -3.56 -4.23
N LEU A 94 -11.33 -2.71 -4.22
CA LEU A 94 -11.20 -1.29 -4.53
C LEU A 94 -10.33 -0.57 -3.49
N GLU A 95 -10.56 -0.83 -2.19
CA GLU A 95 -9.71 -0.29 -1.13
C GLU A 95 -8.24 -0.69 -1.31
N LEU A 96 -7.97 -1.98 -1.57
CA LEU A 96 -6.63 -2.50 -1.86
C LEU A 96 -6.01 -1.82 -3.08
N THR A 97 -6.79 -1.65 -4.14
CA THR A 97 -6.34 -0.97 -5.36
C THR A 97 -5.94 0.47 -5.04
N ASN A 98 -6.77 1.19 -4.30
CA ASN A 98 -6.50 2.58 -3.93
C ASN A 98 -5.26 2.70 -3.05
N ILE A 99 -5.09 1.83 -2.05
CA ILE A 99 -3.90 1.83 -1.19
C ILE A 99 -2.62 1.58 -2.01
N CYS A 100 -2.65 0.62 -2.93
CA CYS A 100 -1.50 0.33 -3.78
C CYS A 100 -1.20 1.49 -4.74
N SER A 101 -2.22 2.07 -5.37
CA SER A 101 -2.07 3.22 -6.26
C SER A 101 -1.51 4.44 -5.53
N ASP A 102 -1.98 4.70 -4.30
CA ASP A 102 -1.54 5.81 -3.48
C ASP A 102 -0.04 5.75 -3.18
N ILE A 103 0.47 4.61 -2.71
CA ILE A 103 1.92 4.47 -2.47
C ILE A 103 2.74 4.51 -3.76
N MET A 104 2.22 3.97 -4.88
CA MET A 104 2.92 4.04 -6.17
C MET A 104 3.09 5.49 -6.60
N SER A 105 2.04 6.31 -6.52
CA SER A 105 2.10 7.75 -6.79
C SER A 105 3.08 8.46 -5.86
N VAL A 106 3.03 8.21 -4.54
CA VAL A 106 3.96 8.82 -3.59
C VAL A 106 5.42 8.47 -3.93
N ILE A 107 5.69 7.22 -4.31
CA ILE A 107 7.04 6.79 -4.68
C ILE A 107 7.52 7.49 -5.95
N ASP A 108 6.69 7.51 -7.00
CA ASP A 108 7.09 8.00 -8.32
C ASP A 108 7.15 9.53 -8.39
N GLU A 109 6.26 10.22 -7.68
CA GLU A 109 6.13 11.68 -7.74
C GLU A 109 7.07 12.38 -6.74
N HIS A 110 7.33 11.77 -5.58
CA HIS A 110 8.05 12.45 -4.48
C HIS A 110 9.32 11.73 -4.04
N LEU A 111 9.27 10.42 -3.81
CA LEU A 111 10.37 9.73 -3.11
C LEU A 111 11.55 9.37 -4.02
N ILE A 112 11.31 8.78 -5.19
CA ILE A 112 12.39 8.47 -6.14
C ILE A 112 13.05 9.76 -6.66
N PRO A 113 12.32 10.82 -7.05
CA PRO A 113 12.94 12.07 -7.50
C PRO A 113 13.79 12.75 -6.42
N ALA A 114 13.43 12.61 -5.15
CA ALA A 114 14.16 13.19 -4.02
C ALA A 114 15.36 12.34 -3.54
N CYS A 115 15.51 11.10 -4.02
CA CYS A 115 16.60 10.22 -3.61
C CYS A 115 17.97 10.77 -4.01
N THR A 116 18.85 10.93 -3.02
CA THR A 116 20.26 11.30 -3.26
C THR A 116 21.18 10.08 -3.25
N ALA A 117 20.75 8.98 -2.61
CA ALA A 117 21.50 7.74 -2.45
C ALA A 117 20.90 6.58 -3.25
N GLY A 118 21.76 5.74 -3.83
CA GLY A 118 21.33 4.53 -4.56
C GLY A 118 20.56 3.53 -3.68
N GLU A 119 20.90 3.41 -2.40
CA GLU A 119 20.22 2.53 -1.45
C GLU A 119 18.75 2.90 -1.24
N SER A 120 18.42 4.21 -1.18
CA SER A 120 17.03 4.68 -1.11
C SER A 120 16.25 4.31 -2.37
N THR A 121 16.88 4.42 -3.54
CA THR A 121 16.26 4.06 -4.82
C THR A 121 15.93 2.57 -4.89
N VAL A 122 16.85 1.70 -4.47
CA VAL A 122 16.61 0.24 -4.42
C VAL A 122 15.49 -0.10 -3.43
N PHE A 123 15.46 0.57 -2.26
CA PHE A 123 14.41 0.38 -1.26
C PHE A 123 13.02 0.69 -1.83
N TYR A 124 12.86 1.82 -2.52
CA TYR A 124 11.57 2.22 -3.08
C TYR A 124 11.15 1.37 -4.28
N ASN A 125 12.08 0.96 -5.14
CA ASN A 125 11.76 0.03 -6.23
C ASN A 125 11.32 -1.34 -5.71
N LYS A 126 12.00 -1.87 -4.69
CA LYS A 126 11.55 -3.08 -3.98
C LYS A 126 10.13 -2.89 -3.42
N MET A 127 9.86 -1.73 -2.81
CA MET A 127 8.53 -1.41 -2.29
C MET A 127 7.48 -1.40 -3.40
N LYS A 128 7.73 -0.76 -4.55
CA LYS A 128 6.85 -0.82 -5.74
C LYS A 128 6.58 -2.26 -6.17
N GLY A 129 7.62 -3.09 -6.27
CA GLY A 129 7.48 -4.51 -6.58
C GLY A 129 6.53 -5.23 -5.62
N ASP A 130 6.67 -4.98 -4.31
CA ASP A 130 5.78 -5.55 -3.29
C ASP A 130 4.30 -5.14 -3.49
N TYR A 131 4.01 -3.87 -3.83
CA TYR A 131 2.64 -3.40 -4.05
C TYR A 131 2.03 -3.86 -5.37
N TYR A 132 2.80 -3.90 -6.47
CA TYR A 132 2.35 -4.52 -7.71
C TYR A 132 2.07 -6.01 -7.53
N ARG A 133 2.90 -6.72 -6.76
CA ARG A 133 2.66 -8.11 -6.39
C ARG A 133 1.35 -8.27 -5.62
N TYR A 134 1.01 -7.35 -4.71
CA TYR A 134 -0.28 -7.38 -4.00
C TYR A 134 -1.47 -7.16 -4.95
N LEU A 135 -1.37 -6.25 -5.92
CA LEU A 135 -2.39 -6.07 -6.97
C LEU A 135 -2.58 -7.36 -7.77
N ALA A 136 -1.50 -8.07 -8.11
CA ALA A 136 -1.54 -9.30 -8.88
C ALA A 136 -2.28 -10.46 -8.18
N GLU A 137 -2.49 -10.39 -6.85
CA GLU A 137 -3.18 -11.43 -6.08
C GLU A 137 -4.68 -11.54 -6.42
N PHE A 138 -5.33 -10.41 -6.74
CA PHE A 138 -6.78 -10.34 -6.94
C PHE A 138 -7.21 -9.81 -8.31
N LYS A 139 -6.29 -9.18 -9.05
CA LYS A 139 -6.53 -8.79 -10.44
C LYS A 139 -6.67 -10.00 -11.36
N THR A 140 -7.41 -9.85 -12.46
CA THR A 140 -7.69 -10.94 -13.41
C THR A 140 -7.40 -10.52 -14.84
N GLY A 141 -7.35 -11.50 -15.77
CA GLY A 141 -7.17 -11.23 -17.20
C GLY A 141 -5.89 -10.46 -17.53
N ASN A 142 -6.02 -9.44 -18.38
CA ASN A 142 -4.89 -8.61 -18.82
C ASN A 142 -4.33 -7.74 -17.69
N GLU A 143 -5.20 -7.19 -16.82
CA GLU A 143 -4.75 -6.37 -15.68
C GLU A 143 -3.77 -7.15 -14.80
N ARG A 144 -4.02 -8.45 -14.56
CA ARG A 144 -3.11 -9.30 -13.79
C ARG A 144 -1.74 -9.43 -14.43
N LYS A 145 -1.69 -9.60 -15.76
CA LYS A 145 -0.42 -9.72 -16.50
C LYS A 145 0.36 -8.41 -16.43
N GLU A 146 -0.33 -7.30 -16.66
CA GLU A 146 0.28 -5.97 -16.60
C GLU A 146 0.89 -5.69 -15.21
N VAL A 147 0.14 -5.91 -14.12
CA VAL A 147 0.71 -5.67 -12.77
C VAL A 147 1.82 -6.66 -12.42
N ALA A 148 1.79 -7.90 -12.93
CA ALA A 148 2.88 -8.85 -12.74
C ALA A 148 4.16 -8.41 -13.46
N ASP A 149 4.05 -7.90 -14.69
CA ASP A 149 5.19 -7.37 -15.44
C ASP A 149 5.78 -6.13 -14.76
N HIS A 150 4.94 -5.23 -14.24
CA HIS A 150 5.40 -4.08 -13.45
C HIS A 150 6.10 -4.52 -12.15
N SER A 151 5.57 -5.54 -11.46
CA SER A 151 6.23 -6.11 -10.28
C SER A 151 7.61 -6.66 -10.62
N LEU A 152 7.76 -7.39 -11.74
CA LEU A 152 9.04 -7.96 -12.15
C LEU A 152 10.06 -6.85 -12.44
N LYS A 153 9.67 -5.88 -13.28
CA LYS A 153 10.53 -4.74 -13.62
C LYS A 153 11.01 -3.97 -12.38
N ALA A 154 10.14 -3.78 -11.39
CA ALA A 154 10.51 -3.08 -10.17
C ALA A 154 11.51 -3.85 -9.28
N TYR A 155 11.55 -5.18 -9.37
CA TYR A 155 12.55 -6.00 -8.67
C TYR A 155 13.87 -6.18 -9.43
N GLU A 156 13.93 -5.81 -10.71
CA GLU A 156 15.13 -5.92 -11.56
C GLU A 156 16.02 -4.67 -11.54
N VAL A 157 15.59 -3.60 -10.84
CA VAL A 157 16.36 -2.36 -10.60
C VAL A 157 17.33 -2.53 -9.45
#